data_AF-A0A8J4U2M3-F1
#
_entry.id   AF-A0A8J4U2M3-F1
#
_cell.length_a   1.000
_cell.length_b   1.000
_cell.length_c   1.000
_cell.angle_alpha   90.00
_cell.angle_beta   90.00
_cell.angle_gamma   90.00
#
_symmetry.space_group_name_H-M   'P 1'
#
loop_
_entity.id
_entity.type
_entity.pdbx_description
1 polymer ?
#
loop_
_entity_poly.entity_id
_entity_poly.type
_entity_poly.pdbx_seq_one_letter_code
_entity_poly.pdbx_strand_id
1 'polypeptide(L)'
;KATQLFDSFIPDADISVLFLRSVSSISLVHIDSDGSVTVRMKVSASSPPSTFLDFPETGDVRRNCVQGKTSFKAVTCSSPSQEDTTSKWLVTACQLMEGRVPEIDSLAGKLSFYPQVDVAFQCDEDRACDGGRLSCFLPLPNNETNRTGLPVHINACFGLTDNRRYIKWQEEDQKNDESAEWNELLIKEVLPYVYLKIIQDAIQLSKKSMLPVGSVYNLWPDLRQTEHRPRWHKVAEDLFRRLFKIQEIFSLAKNEKKWVTALDAVFPTNETDSDIMSAVVRLLVEEGENLVTAPEHVLLGINKTFPNPGTLKWVTPSLVRSVLHRSEIESISKDGKLSILEYVLSDGKYEELKGLQLLPLSDGSFRSFTNQEDDTALIDNENFSRVLLPFCKDQFLPHDLSNSTVKHLREMAMT
;
A
#
# COMPACT_ATOMS: atom_id res chain seq x y z
N LYS A 1 4.57 21.16 -37.40
CA LYS A 1 4.84 21.90 -36.13
C LYS A 1 3.65 21.88 -35.19
N ALA A 2 2.46 22.38 -35.56
CA ALA A 2 1.27 22.33 -34.70
C ALA A 2 0.82 20.89 -34.35
N THR A 3 0.83 20.00 -35.34
CA THR A 3 0.52 18.57 -35.15
C THR A 3 1.42 17.91 -34.10
N GLN A 4 2.73 18.18 -34.15
CA GLN A 4 3.69 17.65 -33.18
C GLN A 4 3.43 18.12 -31.75
N LEU A 5 2.88 19.32 -31.56
CA LEU A 5 2.48 19.81 -30.24
C LEU A 5 1.24 19.05 -29.72
N PHE A 6 0.28 18.75 -30.61
CA PHE A 6 -0.87 17.94 -30.25
C PHE A 6 -0.46 16.52 -29.90
N ASP A 7 0.41 15.91 -30.70
CA ASP A 7 0.94 14.57 -30.45
C ASP A 7 1.72 14.51 -29.12
N SER A 8 2.35 15.62 -28.70
CA SER A 8 3.02 15.72 -27.39
C SER A 8 2.08 15.96 -26.21
N PHE A 9 0.90 16.54 -26.43
CA PHE A 9 -0.08 16.83 -25.36
C PHE A 9 -0.98 15.63 -25.07
N ILE A 10 -1.38 14.88 -26.10
CA ILE A 10 -2.32 13.76 -26.00
C ILE A 10 -1.95 12.76 -24.89
N PRO A 11 -0.67 12.36 -24.72
CA PRO A 11 -0.28 11.42 -23.65
C PRO A 11 -0.45 11.96 -22.23
N ASP A 12 -0.50 13.29 -22.04
CA ASP A 12 -0.61 13.95 -20.74
C ASP A 12 -2.01 14.59 -20.54
N ALA A 13 -2.95 14.32 -21.45
CA ALA A 13 -4.26 14.98 -21.46
C ALA A 13 -5.05 14.68 -20.16
N ASP A 14 -5.02 13.44 -19.70
CA ASP A 14 -5.69 12.95 -18.48
C ASP A 14 -5.21 13.68 -17.21
N ILE A 15 -3.92 13.99 -17.13
CA ILE A 15 -3.33 14.70 -15.98
C ILE A 15 -3.39 16.22 -16.12
N SER A 16 -3.64 16.75 -17.33
CA SER A 16 -3.61 18.19 -17.63
C SER A 16 -4.68 19.02 -16.91
N VAL A 17 -5.83 18.42 -16.60
CA VAL A 17 -6.98 19.08 -15.96
C VAL A 17 -7.09 18.79 -14.46
N LEU A 18 -6.22 17.93 -13.91
CA LEU A 18 -6.32 17.45 -12.52
C LEU A 18 -6.20 18.59 -11.50
N PHE A 19 -5.27 19.51 -11.71
CA PHE A 19 -4.96 20.57 -10.75
C PHE A 19 -5.54 21.94 -11.14
N LEU A 20 -6.22 22.03 -12.29
CA LEU A 20 -6.87 23.26 -12.74
C LEU A 20 -8.13 23.53 -11.90
N ARG A 21 -8.33 24.82 -11.56
CA ARG A 21 -9.45 25.29 -10.73
C ARG A 21 -10.62 25.83 -11.55
N SER A 22 -10.31 26.59 -12.60
CA SER A 22 -11.32 27.28 -13.42
C SER A 22 -11.57 26.59 -14.77
N VAL A 23 -10.56 25.90 -15.30
CA VAL A 23 -10.67 25.18 -16.57
C VAL A 23 -11.19 23.78 -16.29
N SER A 24 -12.37 23.46 -16.80
CA SER A 24 -13.01 22.15 -16.65
C SER A 24 -12.92 21.29 -17.92
N SER A 25 -12.58 21.85 -19.08
CA SER A 25 -12.41 21.09 -20.32
C SER A 25 -11.43 21.75 -21.28
N ILE A 26 -10.66 20.93 -21.98
CA ILE A 26 -9.72 21.31 -23.03
C ILE A 26 -10.05 20.47 -24.27
N SER A 27 -10.21 21.12 -25.42
CA SER A 27 -10.50 20.46 -26.70
C SER A 27 -9.46 20.86 -27.74
N LEU A 28 -8.85 19.86 -28.40
CA LEU A 28 -7.97 20.06 -29.54
C LEU A 28 -8.75 19.81 -30.83
N VAL A 29 -8.77 20.82 -31.70
CA VAL A 29 -9.57 20.84 -32.91
C VAL A 29 -8.69 21.19 -34.11
N HIS A 30 -8.87 20.47 -35.21
CA HIS A 30 -8.23 20.74 -36.49
C HIS A 30 -9.26 21.26 -37.49
N ILE A 31 -8.94 22.37 -38.14
CA ILE A 31 -9.79 22.99 -39.17
C ILE A 31 -9.05 22.85 -40.49
N ASP A 32 -9.62 22.08 -41.41
CA ASP A 32 -9.02 21.84 -42.73
C ASP A 32 -9.16 23.06 -43.66
N SER A 33 -8.46 23.05 -44.80
CA SER A 33 -8.57 24.10 -45.83
C SER A 33 -10.00 24.36 -46.32
N ASP A 34 -10.84 23.33 -46.19
CA ASP A 34 -12.21 23.32 -46.67
C ASP A 34 -13.21 23.79 -45.59
N GLY A 35 -12.70 24.21 -44.41
CA GLY A 35 -13.50 24.65 -43.27
C GLY A 35 -14.09 23.51 -42.42
N SER A 36 -13.79 22.26 -42.74
CA SER A 36 -14.21 21.09 -41.95
C SER A 36 -13.52 21.09 -40.59
N VAL A 37 -14.31 20.89 -39.52
CA VAL A 37 -13.84 20.92 -38.13
C VAL A 37 -13.80 19.49 -37.59
N THR A 38 -12.59 19.01 -37.26
CA THR A 38 -12.38 17.68 -36.68
C THR A 38 -11.84 17.79 -35.26
N VAL A 39 -12.53 17.19 -34.30
CA VAL A 39 -12.06 17.11 -32.90
C VAL A 39 -11.03 15.98 -32.81
N ARG A 40 -9.79 16.33 -32.45
CA ARG A 40 -8.72 15.34 -32.28
C ARG A 40 -8.72 14.71 -30.90
N MET A 41 -9.04 15.51 -29.89
CA MET A 41 -9.09 15.07 -28.50
C MET A 41 -9.93 16.06 -27.71
N LYS A 42 -10.68 15.58 -26.73
CA LYS A 42 -11.29 16.40 -25.70
C LYS A 42 -11.05 15.74 -24.34
N VAL A 43 -10.58 16.53 -23.39
CA VAL A 43 -10.49 16.14 -22.00
C VAL A 43 -11.39 17.03 -21.15
N SER A 44 -12.08 16.44 -20.18
CA SER A 44 -12.88 17.18 -19.22
C SER A 44 -12.74 16.62 -17.82
N ALA A 45 -12.66 17.50 -16.83
CA ALA A 45 -12.70 17.17 -15.42
C ALA A 45 -14.07 17.58 -14.86
N SER A 46 -14.70 16.65 -14.14
CA SER A 46 -15.89 16.90 -13.34
C SER A 46 -15.62 16.57 -11.88
N SER A 47 -16.24 17.33 -10.98
CA SER A 47 -16.28 17.02 -9.55
C SER A 47 -17.67 16.49 -9.23
N PRO A 48 -17.81 15.23 -8.76
CA PRO A 48 -19.12 14.69 -8.39
C PRO A 48 -19.84 15.57 -7.34
N PRO A 49 -21.16 15.49 -7.16
CA PRO A 49 -21.86 16.31 -6.17
C PRO A 49 -21.52 15.96 -4.70
N SER A 50 -21.07 14.73 -4.42
CA SER A 50 -20.79 14.20 -3.07
C SER A 50 -19.34 14.42 -2.60
N THR A 51 -18.70 15.48 -3.08
CA THR A 51 -17.23 15.61 -3.13
C THR A 51 -16.61 16.33 -1.93
N PHE A 52 -17.42 16.92 -1.06
CA PHE A 52 -16.91 17.65 0.10
C PHE A 52 -16.78 16.69 1.29
N LEU A 53 -15.55 16.21 1.45
CA LEU A 53 -15.16 15.38 2.57
C LEU A 53 -14.79 16.28 3.74
N ASP A 54 -15.80 16.83 4.42
CA ASP A 54 -15.61 17.44 5.73
C ASP A 54 -15.48 16.31 6.75
N PHE A 55 -14.29 15.71 6.82
CA PHE A 55 -13.96 14.84 7.92
C PHE A 55 -13.69 15.71 9.15
N PRO A 56 -14.29 15.40 10.32
CA PRO A 56 -13.91 16.08 11.55
C PRO A 56 -12.39 15.94 11.73
N GLU A 57 -11.72 17.07 11.95
CA GLU A 57 -10.29 17.09 12.26
C GLU A 57 -10.06 16.11 13.42
N THR A 58 -9.37 15.01 13.13
CA THR A 58 -9.28 13.88 14.06
C THR A 58 -8.33 14.29 15.20
N GLY A 59 -8.91 14.86 16.27
CA GLY A 59 -8.45 14.80 17.66
C GLY A 59 -7.06 15.30 18.07
N ASP A 60 -6.14 15.61 17.16
CA ASP A 60 -4.80 16.09 17.49
C ASP A 60 -4.60 17.51 16.97
N VAL A 61 -5.28 18.45 17.65
CA VAL A 61 -5.31 19.91 17.43
C VAL A 61 -3.90 20.54 17.36
N ARG A 62 -2.83 19.82 17.70
CA ARG A 62 -1.44 20.30 17.60
C ARG A 62 -0.79 20.16 16.21
N ARG A 63 -1.39 19.46 15.23
CA ARG A 63 -0.67 19.02 14.00
C ARG A 63 -1.21 19.44 12.63
N ASN A 64 -2.36 20.11 12.50
CA ASN A 64 -2.79 20.63 11.19
C ASN A 64 -1.82 21.75 10.76
N CYS A 65 -0.75 21.39 10.04
CA CYS A 65 0.22 22.34 9.49
C CYS A 65 -0.24 22.92 8.16
N VAL A 66 -1.19 22.25 7.51
CA VAL A 66 -1.75 22.62 6.22
C VAL A 66 -3.27 22.80 6.32
N GLN A 67 -3.79 23.77 5.59
CA GLN A 67 -5.21 24.00 5.37
C GLN A 67 -5.56 23.61 3.94
N GLY A 68 -6.55 22.75 3.77
CA GLY A 68 -6.90 22.24 2.46
C GLY A 68 -7.99 21.20 2.48
N LYS A 69 -8.36 20.72 1.29
CA LYS A 69 -9.45 19.77 1.11
C LYS A 69 -9.08 18.66 0.14
N THR A 70 -9.74 17.52 0.35
CA THR A 70 -9.65 16.34 -0.49
C THR A 70 -10.97 16.15 -1.22
N SER A 71 -10.88 15.82 -2.51
CA SER A 71 -12.03 15.73 -3.41
C SER A 71 -11.82 14.65 -4.45
N PHE A 72 -12.89 13.97 -4.84
CA PHE A 72 -12.90 13.16 -6.05
C PHE A 72 -12.97 14.05 -7.30
N LYS A 73 -12.19 13.71 -8.31
CA LYS A 73 -12.31 14.22 -9.68
C LYS A 73 -12.47 13.06 -10.64
N ALA A 74 -13.42 13.15 -11.56
CA ALA A 74 -13.51 12.25 -12.70
C ALA A 74 -12.97 12.97 -13.93
N VAL A 75 -11.97 12.39 -14.59
CA VAL A 75 -11.41 12.91 -15.83
C VAL A 75 -11.81 11.99 -16.98
N THR A 76 -12.49 12.55 -17.97
CA THR A 76 -12.92 11.84 -19.17
C THR A 76 -12.13 12.35 -20.36
N CYS A 77 -11.46 11.44 -21.07
CA CYS A 77 -10.75 11.69 -22.32
C CYS A 77 -11.50 11.03 -23.48
N SER A 78 -11.87 11.82 -24.49
CA SER A 78 -12.55 11.37 -25.69
C SER A 78 -11.70 11.65 -26.93
N SER A 79 -11.51 10.62 -27.75
CA SER A 79 -10.80 10.71 -29.02
C SER A 79 -11.67 10.14 -30.14
N PRO A 80 -11.55 10.61 -31.39
CA PRO A 80 -12.45 10.21 -32.47
C PRO A 80 -12.35 8.73 -32.87
N SER A 81 -11.29 8.03 -32.44
CA SER A 81 -10.98 6.64 -32.82
C SER A 81 -10.99 5.64 -31.67
N GLN A 82 -11.29 6.06 -30.43
CA GLN A 82 -11.32 5.19 -29.26
C GLN A 82 -12.53 5.51 -28.38
N GLU A 83 -12.98 4.52 -27.61
CA GLU A 83 -14.00 4.75 -26.58
C GLU A 83 -13.52 5.76 -25.53
N ASP A 84 -14.47 6.51 -24.99
CA ASP A 84 -14.22 7.47 -23.93
C ASP A 84 -13.65 6.76 -22.70
N THR A 85 -12.47 7.19 -22.27
CA THR A 85 -11.84 6.67 -21.06
C THR A 85 -12.12 7.63 -19.92
N THR A 86 -12.71 7.12 -18.83
CA THR A 86 -12.94 7.91 -17.62
C THR A 86 -12.12 7.33 -16.49
N SER A 87 -11.31 8.18 -15.85
CA SER A 87 -10.50 7.81 -14.68
C SER A 87 -10.94 8.58 -13.46
N LYS A 88 -10.97 7.89 -12.31
CA LYS A 88 -11.33 8.49 -11.02
C LYS A 88 -10.07 8.83 -10.24
N TRP A 89 -10.02 10.06 -9.74
CA TRP A 89 -8.87 10.61 -9.03
C TRP A 89 -9.27 11.11 -7.65
N LEU A 90 -8.43 10.86 -6.66
CA LEU A 90 -8.48 11.50 -5.35
C LEU A 90 -7.46 12.65 -5.36
N VAL A 91 -7.94 13.89 -5.24
CA VAL A 91 -7.12 15.09 -5.33
C VAL A 91 -7.19 15.86 -4.01
N THR A 92 -6.02 16.08 -3.41
CA THR A 92 -5.85 16.84 -2.17
C THR A 92 -5.07 18.10 -2.46
N ALA A 93 -5.66 19.27 -2.19
CA ALA A 93 -5.04 20.57 -2.40
C ALA A 93 -4.88 21.26 -1.05
N CYS A 94 -3.65 21.63 -0.69
CA CYS A 94 -3.31 22.10 0.64
C CYS A 94 -2.28 23.22 0.63
N GLN A 95 -2.53 24.24 1.43
CA GLN A 95 -1.62 25.35 1.67
C GLN A 95 -1.06 25.25 3.09
N LEU A 96 0.24 25.46 3.27
CA LEU A 96 0.84 25.57 4.59
C LEU A 96 0.28 26.80 5.31
N MET A 97 -0.05 26.64 6.59
CA MET A 97 -0.47 27.77 7.42
C MET A 97 0.72 28.68 7.74
N GLU A 98 0.49 29.98 7.68
CA GLU A 98 1.49 31.01 7.97
C GLU A 98 2.03 30.88 9.41
N GLY A 99 3.33 31.14 9.58
CA GLY A 99 4.04 31.08 10.86
C GLY A 99 4.52 29.69 11.26
N ARG A 100 4.25 28.65 10.46
CA ARG A 100 4.74 27.28 10.72
C ARG A 100 6.20 27.11 10.33
N VAL A 101 6.62 27.71 9.23
CA VAL A 101 7.98 27.63 8.68
C VAL A 101 8.38 29.03 8.22
N PRO A 102 9.03 29.83 9.08
CA PRO A 102 9.33 31.24 8.77
C PRO A 102 10.09 31.46 7.46
N GLU A 103 10.95 30.51 7.09
CA GLU A 103 11.74 30.55 5.86
C GLU A 103 10.84 30.50 4.61
N ILE A 104 9.83 29.61 4.58
CA ILE A 104 8.93 29.51 3.44
C ILE A 104 7.98 30.70 3.35
N ASP A 105 7.57 31.26 4.50
CA ASP A 105 6.74 32.46 4.56
C ASP A 105 7.49 33.68 4.02
N SER A 106 8.77 33.82 4.37
CA SER A 106 9.63 34.87 3.82
C SER A 106 9.79 34.75 2.30
N LEU A 107 10.00 33.54 1.78
CA LEU A 107 10.13 33.32 0.33
C LEU A 107 8.79 33.51 -0.40
N ALA A 108 7.68 33.08 0.21
CA ALA A 108 6.33 33.29 -0.32
C ALA A 108 6.07 34.78 -0.57
N GLY A 109 6.43 35.64 0.39
CA GLY A 109 6.33 37.09 0.25
C GLY A 109 7.22 37.68 -0.85
N LYS A 110 8.48 37.24 -0.94
CA LYS A 110 9.44 37.71 -1.96
C LYS A 110 9.05 37.30 -3.38
N LEU A 111 8.66 36.04 -3.56
CA LEU A 111 8.33 35.45 -4.86
C LEU A 111 6.87 35.70 -5.25
N SER A 112 6.05 36.27 -4.37
CA SER A 112 4.60 36.41 -4.54
C SER A 112 3.90 35.06 -4.79
N PHE A 113 4.36 34.03 -4.09
CA PHE A 113 3.83 32.66 -4.17
C PHE A 113 3.03 32.30 -2.93
N TYR A 114 2.25 31.23 -3.03
CA TYR A 114 1.58 30.61 -1.90
C TYR A 114 2.23 29.24 -1.64
N PRO A 115 2.53 28.87 -0.39
CA PRO A 115 3.16 27.59 -0.05
C PRO A 115 2.14 26.46 -0.15
N GLN A 116 1.70 26.17 -1.37
CA GLN A 116 0.65 25.23 -1.69
C GLN A 116 1.21 24.06 -2.50
N VAL A 117 0.85 22.86 -2.07
CA VAL A 117 1.12 21.61 -2.77
C VAL A 117 -0.19 20.87 -2.94
N ASP A 118 -0.41 20.36 -4.14
CA ASP A 118 -1.54 19.51 -4.47
C ASP A 118 -1.03 18.13 -4.88
N VAL A 119 -1.71 17.08 -4.46
CA VAL A 119 -1.42 15.70 -4.85
C VAL A 119 -2.64 15.04 -5.45
N ALA A 120 -2.45 14.23 -6.49
CA ALA A 120 -3.51 13.47 -7.13
C ALA A 120 -3.15 11.99 -7.25
N PHE A 121 -4.08 11.14 -6.84
CA PHE A 121 -3.95 9.69 -6.87
C PHE A 121 -5.06 9.08 -7.74
N GLN A 122 -4.71 8.16 -8.63
CA GLN A 122 -5.69 7.45 -9.44
C GLN A 122 -6.30 6.31 -8.62
N CYS A 123 -7.62 6.28 -8.49
CA CYS A 123 -8.32 5.30 -7.64
C CYS A 123 -8.57 3.95 -8.33
N ASP A 124 -8.38 3.85 -9.64
CA ASP A 124 -8.74 2.67 -10.43
C ASP A 124 -7.63 1.61 -10.34
N GLU A 125 -7.99 0.36 -9.99
CA GLU A 125 -7.05 -0.69 -9.61
C GLU A 125 -6.18 -1.23 -10.77
N ASP A 126 -6.62 -1.07 -12.03
CA ASP A 126 -5.97 -1.65 -13.20
C ASP A 126 -4.82 -0.80 -13.78
N ARG A 127 -4.58 0.39 -13.24
CA ARG A 127 -3.50 1.29 -13.69
C ARG A 127 -2.78 1.86 -12.48
N ALA A 128 -1.79 1.12 -11.99
CA ALA A 128 -0.82 1.71 -11.07
C ALA A 128 -0.23 2.97 -11.71
N CYS A 129 -0.14 4.06 -10.96
CA CYS A 129 0.46 5.30 -11.45
C CYS A 129 1.94 5.01 -11.77
N ASP A 130 2.30 4.94 -13.06
CA ASP A 130 3.65 4.65 -13.56
C ASP A 130 4.63 5.79 -13.22
N GLY A 131 5.03 5.87 -11.94
CA GLY A 131 6.06 6.77 -11.43
C GLY A 131 5.66 8.24 -11.44
N GLY A 132 4.74 8.61 -10.54
CA GLY A 132 4.17 9.94 -10.27
C GLY A 132 4.85 11.14 -10.95
N ARG A 133 4.08 11.83 -11.79
CA ARG A 133 4.49 13.03 -12.55
C ARG A 133 4.46 14.33 -11.73
N LEU A 134 5.33 15.26 -12.11
CA LEU A 134 5.37 16.63 -11.60
C LEU A 134 4.61 17.60 -12.51
N SER A 135 3.90 18.54 -11.90
CA SER A 135 3.17 19.61 -12.56
C SER A 135 3.52 20.97 -11.94
N CYS A 136 3.56 22.00 -12.77
CA CYS A 136 3.52 23.40 -12.34
C CYS A 136 2.32 24.03 -13.03
N PHE A 137 1.15 23.88 -12.41
CA PHE A 137 -0.20 24.09 -12.97
C PHE A 137 -0.57 23.12 -14.10
N LEU A 138 0.34 22.89 -15.04
CA LEU A 138 0.26 21.88 -16.09
C LEU A 138 1.39 20.85 -15.93
N PRO A 139 1.22 19.63 -16.48
CA PRO A 139 2.25 18.60 -16.47
C PRO A 139 3.57 19.11 -17.04
N LEU A 140 4.67 18.87 -16.32
CA LEU A 140 6.01 19.05 -16.86
C LEU A 140 6.31 17.93 -17.86
N PRO A 141 7.26 18.13 -18.80
CA PRO A 141 7.60 17.12 -19.81
C PRO A 141 7.87 15.74 -19.19
N ASN A 142 7.34 14.68 -19.81
CA ASN A 142 7.54 13.30 -19.36
C ASN A 142 8.98 12.83 -19.62
N ASN A 143 9.88 13.19 -18.71
CA ASN A 143 11.25 12.74 -18.70
C ASN A 143 11.61 12.17 -17.32
N GLU A 144 12.72 11.45 -17.25
CA GLU A 144 13.17 10.77 -16.03
C GLU A 144 13.32 11.72 -14.83
N THR A 145 13.72 12.97 -15.06
CA THR A 145 13.88 13.98 -14.00
C THR A 145 12.57 14.48 -13.40
N ASN A 146 11.47 14.40 -14.15
CA ASN A 146 10.13 14.84 -13.72
C ASN A 146 9.25 13.67 -13.22
N ARG A 147 9.82 12.46 -13.12
CA ARG A 147 9.19 11.29 -12.51
C ARG A 147 9.68 11.14 -11.07
N THR A 148 8.74 11.02 -10.14
CA THR A 148 9.05 10.96 -8.70
C THR A 148 9.22 9.54 -8.18
N GLY A 149 8.63 8.55 -8.84
CA GLY A 149 8.52 7.18 -8.33
C GLY A 149 7.48 7.02 -7.20
N LEU A 150 6.77 8.10 -6.84
CA LEU A 150 5.66 8.05 -5.89
C LEU A 150 4.37 7.65 -6.64
N PRO A 151 3.39 7.00 -5.98
CA PRO A 151 2.12 6.64 -6.60
C PRO A 151 1.16 7.84 -6.81
N VAL A 152 1.64 9.08 -6.67
CA VAL A 152 0.84 10.30 -6.79
C VAL A 152 1.48 11.30 -7.75
N HIS A 153 0.64 12.03 -8.47
CA HIS A 153 1.05 13.24 -9.18
C HIS A 153 1.17 14.40 -8.19
N ILE A 154 2.17 15.25 -8.37
CA ILE A 154 2.43 16.39 -7.47
C ILE A 154 2.40 17.67 -8.29
N ASN A 155 1.61 18.62 -7.82
CA ASN A 155 1.52 19.97 -8.36
C ASN A 155 1.90 21.01 -7.31
N ALA A 156 2.74 21.96 -7.68
CA ALA A 156 3.02 23.14 -6.87
C ALA A 156 3.45 24.30 -7.78
N CYS A 157 3.54 25.51 -7.22
CA CYS A 157 4.14 26.65 -7.90
C CYS A 157 5.67 26.51 -7.90
N PHE A 158 6.19 25.54 -8.67
CA PHE A 158 7.62 25.26 -8.72
C PHE A 158 8.38 26.34 -9.51
N GLY A 159 9.55 26.72 -8.99
CA GLY A 159 10.56 27.45 -9.74
C GLY A 159 11.16 26.56 -10.82
N LEU A 160 11.08 26.99 -12.09
CA LEU A 160 11.54 26.21 -13.24
C LEU A 160 12.82 26.81 -13.86
N THR A 161 13.54 25.99 -14.63
CA THR A 161 14.62 26.44 -15.51
C THR A 161 14.10 27.37 -16.61
N ASP A 162 14.97 28.13 -17.29
CA ASP A 162 14.57 29.12 -18.30
C ASP A 162 13.78 28.52 -19.48
N ASN A 163 14.13 27.28 -19.87
CA ASN A 163 13.38 26.53 -20.89
C ASN A 163 12.05 25.95 -20.36
N ARG A 164 11.76 26.12 -19.07
CA ARG A 164 10.57 25.68 -18.33
C ARG A 164 10.28 24.18 -18.42
N ARG A 165 11.33 23.37 -18.59
CA ARG A 165 11.22 21.91 -18.72
C ARG A 165 11.59 21.15 -17.45
N TYR A 166 12.32 21.79 -16.54
CA TYR A 166 12.86 21.17 -15.34
C TYR A 166 12.61 22.05 -14.12
N ILE A 167 12.49 21.41 -12.96
CA ILE A 167 12.45 22.09 -11.66
C ILE A 167 13.86 22.50 -11.26
N LYS A 168 14.02 23.72 -10.75
CA LYS A 168 15.29 24.18 -10.16
C LYS A 168 15.50 23.54 -8.80
N TRP A 169 16.70 23.04 -8.55
CA TRP A 169 17.08 22.47 -7.26
C TRP A 169 18.35 23.12 -6.74
N GLN A 170 18.54 23.11 -5.42
CA GLN A 170 19.77 23.67 -4.85
C GLN A 170 20.94 22.74 -5.17
N GLU A 171 21.97 23.30 -5.82
CA GLU A 171 23.27 22.68 -6.06
C GLU A 171 24.37 23.47 -5.33
N GLU A 172 25.58 22.92 -5.23
CA GLU A 172 26.64 23.47 -4.37
C GLU A 172 27.02 24.92 -4.72
N ASP A 173 26.90 25.29 -5.99
CA ASP A 173 27.18 26.60 -6.58
C ASP A 173 25.98 27.56 -6.60
N GLN A 174 24.77 27.08 -6.29
CA GLN A 174 23.49 27.81 -6.44
C GLN A 174 22.74 28.05 -5.13
N LYS A 175 23.46 28.11 -4.00
CA LYS A 175 22.86 28.26 -2.66
C LYS A 175 21.97 29.50 -2.46
N ASN A 176 22.13 30.52 -3.31
CA ASN A 176 21.37 31.78 -3.23
C ASN A 176 20.19 31.86 -4.24
N ASP A 177 19.90 30.81 -5.01
CA ASP A 177 18.72 30.81 -5.89
C ASP A 177 17.45 30.61 -5.04
N GLU A 178 16.72 31.70 -4.80
CA GLU A 178 15.48 31.72 -4.02
C GLU A 178 14.40 30.77 -4.60
N SER A 179 14.38 30.57 -5.92
CA SER A 179 13.44 29.64 -6.57
C SER A 179 13.80 28.18 -6.30
N ALA A 180 15.10 27.88 -6.23
CA ALA A 180 15.58 26.54 -5.87
C ALA A 180 15.35 26.25 -4.38
N GLU A 181 15.61 27.22 -3.50
CA GLU A 181 15.32 27.12 -2.06
C GLU A 181 13.82 26.90 -1.80
N TRP A 182 12.97 27.66 -2.50
CA TRP A 182 11.52 27.49 -2.45
C TRP A 182 11.08 26.06 -2.79
N ASN A 183 11.64 25.46 -3.84
CA ASN A 183 11.31 24.10 -4.24
C ASN A 183 11.74 23.07 -3.19
N GLU A 184 12.93 23.20 -2.62
CA GLU A 184 13.39 22.30 -1.55
C GLU A 184 12.51 22.39 -0.31
N LEU A 185 12.11 23.61 0.09
CA LEU A 185 11.20 23.83 1.22
C LEU A 185 9.79 23.28 0.96
N LEU A 186 9.23 23.46 -0.24
CA LEU A 186 7.92 22.87 -0.58
C LEU A 186 7.92 21.34 -0.41
N ILE A 187 8.95 20.67 -0.89
CA ILE A 187 9.04 19.20 -0.86
C ILE A 187 9.36 18.69 0.54
N LYS A 188 10.16 19.42 1.32
CA LYS A 188 10.56 19.01 2.68
C LYS A 188 9.53 19.35 3.74
N GLU A 189 8.91 20.52 3.65
CA GLU A 189 8.12 21.10 4.74
C GLU A 189 6.61 21.15 4.45
N VAL A 190 6.17 21.05 3.19
CA VAL A 190 4.75 21.10 2.83
C VAL A 190 4.23 19.74 2.35
N LEU A 191 4.88 19.17 1.34
CA LEU A 191 4.46 17.91 0.71
C LEU A 191 4.20 16.77 1.70
N PRO A 192 5.04 16.50 2.74
CA PRO A 192 4.80 15.38 3.64
C PRO A 192 3.46 15.51 4.40
N TYR A 193 3.03 16.73 4.73
CA TYR A 193 1.75 16.98 5.39
C TYR A 193 0.57 16.81 4.43
N VAL A 194 0.72 17.27 3.17
CA VAL A 194 -0.31 17.08 2.14
C VAL A 194 -0.48 15.59 1.82
N TYR A 195 0.62 14.86 1.72
CA TYR A 195 0.61 13.43 1.47
C TYR A 195 0.01 12.67 2.67
N LEU A 196 0.36 13.05 3.91
CA LEU A 196 -0.28 12.47 5.08
C LEU A 196 -1.80 12.68 5.07
N LYS A 197 -2.25 13.88 4.69
CA LYS A 197 -3.67 14.21 4.61
C LYS A 197 -4.42 13.37 3.58
N ILE A 198 -3.89 13.17 2.37
CA ILE A 198 -4.58 12.32 1.37
C ILE A 198 -4.73 10.88 1.85
N ILE A 199 -3.72 10.33 2.56
CA ILE A 199 -3.80 8.98 3.12
C ILE A 199 -4.83 8.91 4.25
N GLN A 200 -4.84 9.89 5.16
CA GLN A 200 -5.83 9.95 6.23
C GLN A 200 -7.27 10.07 5.69
N ASP A 201 -7.47 10.95 4.71
CA ASP A 201 -8.78 11.14 4.07
C ASP A 201 -9.19 9.86 3.31
N ALA A 202 -8.25 9.15 2.68
CA ALA A 202 -8.48 7.85 2.04
C ALA A 202 -8.86 6.75 3.05
N ILE A 203 -8.23 6.70 4.23
CA ILE A 203 -8.62 5.80 5.33
C ILE A 203 -10.07 6.09 5.76
N GLN A 204 -10.43 7.36 5.95
CA GLN A 204 -11.79 7.75 6.33
C GLN A 204 -12.82 7.40 5.24
N LEU A 205 -12.46 7.55 3.96
CA LEU A 205 -13.27 7.09 2.84
C LEU A 205 -13.47 5.56 2.85
N SER A 206 -12.42 4.81 3.17
CA SER A 206 -12.48 3.35 3.26
C SER A 206 -13.38 2.88 4.39
N LYS A 207 -13.31 3.51 5.57
CA LYS A 207 -14.25 3.27 6.69
C LYS A 207 -15.71 3.48 6.29
N LYS A 208 -15.97 4.43 5.38
CA LYS A 208 -17.30 4.72 4.81
C LYS A 208 -17.65 3.87 3.57
N SER A 209 -16.80 2.92 3.18
CA SER A 209 -16.96 2.09 1.97
C SER A 209 -17.05 2.88 0.66
N MET A 210 -16.43 4.06 0.61
CA MET A 210 -16.36 4.90 -0.59
C MET A 210 -15.07 4.66 -1.40
N LEU A 211 -14.08 3.99 -0.80
CA LEU A 211 -12.81 3.66 -1.40
C LEU A 211 -12.35 2.27 -0.90
N PRO A 212 -11.92 1.35 -1.78
CA PRO A 212 -11.36 0.06 -1.36
C PRO A 212 -10.12 0.22 -0.48
N VAL A 213 -9.89 -0.73 0.43
CA VAL A 213 -8.66 -0.77 1.26
C VAL A 213 -7.41 -0.90 0.40
N GLY A 214 -7.47 -1.67 -0.69
CA GLY A 214 -6.39 -1.80 -1.66
C GLY A 214 -5.93 -0.44 -2.21
N SER A 215 -6.88 0.41 -2.61
CA SER A 215 -6.58 1.78 -3.07
C SER A 215 -5.91 2.64 -2.00
N VAL A 216 -6.23 2.45 -0.70
CA VAL A 216 -5.57 3.16 0.40
C VAL A 216 -4.11 2.72 0.52
N TYR A 217 -3.80 1.44 0.40
CA TYR A 217 -2.41 0.97 0.45
C TYR A 217 -1.63 1.29 -0.83
N ASN A 218 -2.30 1.38 -1.98
CA ASN A 218 -1.68 1.83 -3.23
C ASN A 218 -1.26 3.31 -3.19
N LEU A 219 -1.80 4.12 -2.27
CA LEU A 219 -1.29 5.47 -1.99
C LEU A 219 0.06 5.47 -1.27
N TRP A 220 0.41 4.39 -0.56
CA TRP A 220 1.66 4.34 0.19
C TRP A 220 2.85 4.17 -0.77
N PRO A 221 3.96 4.90 -0.59
CA PRO A 221 5.11 4.78 -1.47
C PRO A 221 5.71 3.37 -1.44
N ASP A 222 6.13 2.88 -2.62
CA ASP A 222 7.05 1.75 -2.71
C ASP A 222 8.50 2.28 -2.67
N LEU A 223 9.23 1.96 -1.60
CA LEU A 223 10.61 2.42 -1.43
C LEU A 223 11.55 1.92 -2.52
N ARG A 224 11.23 0.79 -3.18
CA ARG A 224 12.00 0.25 -4.32
C ARG A 224 11.89 1.17 -5.54
N GLN A 225 10.73 1.80 -5.75
CA GLN A 225 10.51 2.69 -6.91
C GLN A 225 11.16 4.07 -6.75
N THR A 226 11.48 4.46 -5.51
CA THR A 226 12.07 5.78 -5.21
C THR A 226 13.57 5.72 -4.93
N GLU A 227 14.18 4.54 -4.81
CA GLU A 227 15.57 4.35 -4.37
C GLU A 227 16.60 5.09 -5.24
N HIS A 228 16.37 5.16 -6.56
CA HIS A 228 17.23 5.87 -7.51
C HIS A 228 16.97 7.39 -7.56
N ARG A 229 16.11 7.91 -6.67
CA ARG A 229 15.65 9.30 -6.66
C ARG A 229 15.77 9.90 -5.25
N PRO A 230 16.95 10.35 -4.83
CA PRO A 230 17.24 10.70 -3.43
C PRO A 230 16.27 11.70 -2.79
N ARG A 231 15.80 12.73 -3.53
CA ARG A 231 14.84 13.72 -3.01
C ARG A 231 13.50 13.07 -2.67
N TRP A 232 12.96 12.29 -3.60
CA TRP A 232 11.67 11.62 -3.44
C TRP A 232 11.75 10.43 -2.49
N HIS A 233 12.88 9.74 -2.44
CA HIS A 233 13.14 8.68 -1.45
C HIS A 233 13.08 9.21 -0.02
N LYS A 234 13.72 10.36 0.25
CA LYS A 234 13.66 11.02 1.56
C LYS A 234 12.24 11.41 1.95
N VAL A 235 11.43 11.88 0.99
CA VAL A 235 10.01 12.18 1.22
C VAL A 235 9.24 10.91 1.58
N ALA A 236 9.49 9.81 0.86
CA ALA A 236 8.84 8.53 1.13
C ALA A 236 9.19 8.02 2.54
N GLU A 237 10.47 8.00 2.91
CA GLU A 237 10.91 7.61 4.26
C GLU A 237 10.32 8.51 5.36
N ASP A 238 10.28 9.83 5.12
CA ASP A 238 9.69 10.78 6.06
C ASP A 238 8.19 10.55 6.24
N LEU A 239 7.48 10.23 5.15
CA LEU A 239 6.07 9.88 5.17
C LEU A 239 5.82 8.62 6.01
N PHE A 240 6.58 7.54 5.82
CA PHE A 240 6.46 6.34 6.66
C PHE A 240 6.67 6.66 8.15
N ARG A 241 7.73 7.42 8.47
CA ARG A 241 8.01 7.87 9.86
C ARG A 241 6.88 8.70 10.46
N ARG A 242 6.12 9.45 9.63
CA ARG A 242 4.93 10.21 10.07
C ARG A 242 3.70 9.32 10.20
N LEU A 243 3.49 8.39 9.26
CA LEU A 243 2.36 7.46 9.27
C LEU A 243 2.33 6.64 10.56
N PHE A 244 3.48 6.14 11.02
CA PHE A 244 3.56 5.35 12.27
C PHE A 244 3.21 6.12 13.54
N LYS A 245 3.09 7.45 13.48
CA LYS A 245 2.65 8.29 14.60
C LYS A 245 1.13 8.48 14.63
N ILE A 246 0.42 8.03 13.60
CA ILE A 246 -1.04 8.05 13.51
C ILE A 246 -1.61 6.82 14.21
N GLN A 247 -2.76 7.00 14.88
CA GLN A 247 -3.38 5.94 15.69
C GLN A 247 -4.04 4.83 14.86
N GLU A 248 -4.62 5.11 13.69
CA GLU A 248 -5.38 4.09 12.95
C GLU A 248 -4.92 4.07 11.49
N ILE A 249 -3.98 3.17 11.17
CA ILE A 249 -3.29 3.14 9.86
C ILE A 249 -3.26 1.77 9.19
N PHE A 250 -3.67 0.71 9.86
CA PHE A 250 -3.75 -0.63 9.26
C PHE A 250 -5.17 -1.19 9.34
N SER A 251 -5.70 -1.63 8.20
CA SER A 251 -7.01 -2.27 8.08
C SER A 251 -6.99 -3.70 8.60
N LEU A 252 -8.00 -4.09 9.38
CA LEU A 252 -8.18 -5.46 9.86
C LEU A 252 -8.71 -6.38 8.76
N ALA A 253 -8.15 -7.59 8.68
CA ALA A 253 -8.60 -8.64 7.75
C ALA A 253 -10.04 -9.09 8.03
N LYS A 254 -10.46 -9.11 9.30
CA LYS A 254 -11.83 -9.48 9.72
C LYS A 254 -12.88 -8.46 9.26
N ASN A 255 -12.52 -7.19 9.24
CA ASN A 255 -13.42 -6.09 8.92
C ASN A 255 -12.62 -4.91 8.39
N GLU A 256 -12.64 -4.77 7.07
CA GLU A 256 -11.92 -3.74 6.31
C GLU A 256 -12.31 -2.29 6.66
N LYS A 257 -13.41 -2.09 7.38
CA LYS A 257 -13.82 -0.76 7.88
C LYS A 257 -13.18 -0.41 9.23
N LYS A 258 -12.50 -1.34 9.88
CA LYS A 258 -11.81 -1.11 11.16
C LYS A 258 -10.31 -1.01 10.91
N TRP A 259 -9.73 0.06 11.43
CA TRP A 259 -8.32 0.37 11.31
C TRP A 259 -7.71 0.42 12.71
N VAL A 260 -6.49 -0.10 12.87
CA VAL A 260 -5.80 -0.23 14.15
C VAL A 260 -4.42 0.44 14.11
N THR A 261 -3.82 0.62 15.30
CA THR A 261 -2.45 1.13 15.44
C THR A 261 -1.44 0.08 14.97
N ALA A 262 -0.21 0.53 14.69
CA ALA A 262 0.89 -0.40 14.41
C ALA A 262 1.17 -1.40 15.55
N LEU A 263 0.95 -0.98 16.81
CA LEU A 263 1.26 -1.79 17.99
C LEU A 263 0.17 -2.83 18.30
N ASP A 264 -1.07 -2.55 17.90
CA ASP A 264 -2.20 -3.46 18.08
C ASP A 264 -2.35 -4.44 16.92
N ALA A 265 -1.69 -4.19 15.79
CA ALA A 265 -1.72 -5.00 14.59
C ALA A 265 -0.86 -6.27 14.71
N VAL A 266 -1.33 -7.34 14.08
CA VAL A 266 -0.55 -8.56 13.79
C VAL A 266 -0.29 -8.61 12.29
N PHE A 267 0.98 -8.51 11.89
CA PHE A 267 1.38 -8.45 10.49
C PHE A 267 1.64 -9.84 9.89
N PRO A 268 1.17 -10.12 8.66
CA PRO A 268 1.48 -11.36 7.97
C PRO A 268 2.98 -11.44 7.64
N THR A 269 3.51 -12.66 7.59
CA THR A 269 4.89 -12.91 7.14
C THR A 269 4.96 -12.92 5.61
N ASN A 270 6.07 -12.40 5.06
CA ASN A 270 6.33 -12.36 3.61
C ASN A 270 6.62 -13.74 3.00
N GLU A 271 6.82 -14.75 3.84
CA GLU A 271 7.25 -16.08 3.43
C GLU A 271 6.17 -17.07 3.80
N THR A 272 5.42 -17.56 2.80
CA THR A 272 4.99 -18.96 2.65
C THR A 272 4.03 -19.13 1.47
N ASP A 273 3.85 -20.39 1.06
CA ASP A 273 2.86 -20.85 0.09
C ASP A 273 1.47 -20.22 0.34
N SER A 274 0.79 -19.84 -0.74
CA SER A 274 -0.51 -19.15 -0.71
C SER A 274 -1.55 -19.94 0.08
N ASP A 275 -1.53 -21.27 -0.02
CA ASP A 275 -2.51 -22.14 0.63
C ASP A 275 -2.26 -22.25 2.15
N ILE A 276 -0.98 -22.34 2.55
CA ILE A 276 -0.57 -22.40 3.96
C ILE A 276 -0.98 -21.11 4.68
N MET A 277 -0.61 -19.95 4.11
CA MET A 277 -0.96 -18.67 4.72
C MET A 277 -2.45 -18.42 4.70
N SER A 278 -3.18 -18.88 3.69
CA SER A 278 -4.64 -18.75 3.67
C SER A 278 -5.29 -19.49 4.84
N ALA A 279 -4.81 -20.69 5.19
CA ALA A 279 -5.29 -21.43 6.35
C ALA A 279 -4.95 -20.74 7.67
N VAL A 280 -3.71 -20.24 7.82
CA VAL A 280 -3.25 -19.52 9.02
C VAL A 280 -4.02 -18.20 9.20
N VAL A 281 -4.17 -17.41 8.14
CA VAL A 281 -4.92 -16.16 8.12
C VAL A 281 -6.37 -16.39 8.55
N ARG A 282 -7.02 -17.43 8.01
CA ARG A 282 -8.41 -17.77 8.36
C ARG A 282 -8.56 -18.08 9.85
N LEU A 283 -7.68 -18.93 10.39
CA LEU A 283 -7.67 -19.27 11.82
C LEU A 283 -7.55 -18.01 12.70
N LEU A 284 -6.56 -17.15 12.42
CA LEU A 284 -6.32 -15.95 13.22
C LEU A 284 -7.50 -14.97 13.17
N VAL A 285 -8.17 -14.85 12.03
CA VAL A 285 -9.35 -13.98 11.85
C VAL A 285 -10.57 -14.51 12.61
N GLU A 286 -10.82 -15.82 12.55
CA GLU A 286 -11.92 -16.49 13.26
C GLU A 286 -11.77 -16.28 14.77
N GLU A 287 -10.56 -16.52 15.28
CA GLU A 287 -10.17 -16.40 16.69
C GLU A 287 -10.01 -14.96 17.19
N GLY A 288 -10.27 -13.97 16.32
CA GLY A 288 -10.35 -12.57 16.70
C GLY A 288 -9.00 -11.88 16.94
N GLU A 289 -7.91 -12.41 16.40
CA GLU A 289 -6.65 -11.69 16.37
C GLU A 289 -6.75 -10.45 15.46
N ASN A 290 -6.01 -9.40 15.81
CA ASN A 290 -5.95 -8.15 15.05
C ASN A 290 -5.06 -8.28 13.80
N LEU A 291 -5.30 -9.32 13.01
CA LEU A 291 -4.58 -9.56 11.76
C LEU A 291 -4.92 -8.45 10.77
N VAL A 292 -3.88 -7.85 10.18
CA VAL A 292 -4.03 -6.77 9.19
C VAL A 292 -3.82 -7.26 7.77
N THR A 293 -4.52 -6.66 6.83
CA THR A 293 -4.24 -6.83 5.39
C THR A 293 -3.23 -5.75 5.01
N ALA A 294 -2.04 -6.15 4.52
CA ALA A 294 -1.02 -5.20 4.09
C ALA A 294 -0.28 -5.78 2.87
N PRO A 295 -0.19 -5.04 1.75
CA PRO A 295 0.60 -5.47 0.59
C PRO A 295 2.11 -5.51 0.87
N GLU A 296 2.85 -6.23 0.03
CA GLU A 296 4.30 -6.43 0.17
C GLU A 296 5.08 -5.11 0.27
N HIS A 297 4.77 -4.10 -0.56
CA HIS A 297 5.50 -2.82 -0.53
C HIS A 297 5.32 -2.07 0.80
N VAL A 298 4.15 -2.21 1.43
CA VAL A 298 3.87 -1.63 2.76
C VAL A 298 4.68 -2.38 3.83
N LEU A 299 4.69 -3.71 3.80
CA LEU A 299 5.44 -4.54 4.76
C LEU A 299 6.96 -4.29 4.66
N LEU A 300 7.49 -4.17 3.44
CA LEU A 300 8.88 -3.78 3.20
C LEU A 300 9.17 -2.37 3.72
N GLY A 301 8.25 -1.43 3.51
CA GLY A 301 8.35 -0.07 4.05
C GLY A 301 8.42 -0.06 5.58
N ILE A 302 7.57 -0.83 6.24
CA ILE A 302 7.57 -1.02 7.70
C ILE A 302 8.92 -1.55 8.17
N ASN A 303 9.41 -2.65 7.58
CA ASN A 303 10.67 -3.27 7.98
C ASN A 303 11.88 -2.33 7.82
N LYS A 304 11.87 -1.44 6.82
CA LYS A 304 12.97 -0.49 6.58
C LYS A 304 12.92 0.76 7.45
N THR A 305 11.73 1.26 7.79
CA THR A 305 11.57 2.63 8.32
C THR A 305 10.95 2.70 9.72
N PHE A 306 10.39 1.60 10.22
CA PHE A 306 9.80 1.57 11.55
C PHE A 306 10.91 1.66 12.62
N PRO A 307 10.84 2.56 13.62
CA PRO A 307 11.95 2.81 14.54
C PRO A 307 12.43 1.58 15.33
N ASN A 308 11.50 0.71 15.74
CA ASN A 308 11.78 -0.50 16.51
C ASN A 308 10.99 -1.70 15.96
N PRO A 309 11.46 -2.37 14.89
CA PRO A 309 10.69 -3.43 14.24
C PRO A 309 10.30 -4.59 15.18
N GLY A 310 11.14 -4.87 16.19
CA GLY A 310 10.89 -5.93 17.18
C GLY A 310 9.75 -5.67 18.15
N THR A 311 9.18 -4.45 18.21
CA THR A 311 7.96 -4.19 19.01
C THR A 311 6.68 -4.56 18.27
N LEU A 312 6.75 -4.75 16.95
CA LEU A 312 5.60 -5.13 16.14
C LEU A 312 5.34 -6.63 16.28
N LYS A 313 4.08 -7.01 16.27
CA LYS A 313 3.67 -8.42 16.32
C LYS A 313 3.58 -8.96 14.90
N TRP A 314 4.27 -10.05 14.65
CA TRP A 314 4.24 -10.76 13.37
C TRP A 314 3.58 -12.12 13.56
N VAL A 315 2.97 -12.64 12.51
CA VAL A 315 2.52 -14.03 12.48
C VAL A 315 3.76 -14.92 12.62
N THR A 316 3.76 -15.79 13.61
CA THR A 316 4.84 -16.75 13.85
C THR A 316 4.25 -18.11 14.17
N PRO A 317 4.99 -19.21 13.95
CA PRO A 317 4.58 -20.54 14.39
C PRO A 317 4.20 -20.59 15.88
N SER A 318 4.92 -19.86 16.75
CA SER A 318 4.58 -19.76 18.19
C SER A 318 3.26 -19.07 18.47
N LEU A 319 2.96 -17.97 17.75
CA LEU A 319 1.68 -17.28 17.88
C LEU A 319 0.54 -18.22 17.45
N VAL A 320 0.68 -18.88 16.30
CA VAL A 320 -0.33 -19.80 15.77
C VAL A 320 -0.57 -20.96 16.75
N ARG A 321 0.48 -21.56 17.33
CA ARG A 321 0.35 -22.58 18.38
C ARG A 321 -0.39 -22.05 19.61
N SER A 322 -0.06 -20.84 20.08
CA SER A 322 -0.75 -20.23 21.23
C SER A 322 -2.23 -19.98 20.97
N VAL A 323 -2.61 -19.64 19.73
CA VAL A 323 -4.01 -19.49 19.31
C VAL A 323 -4.67 -20.86 19.29
N LEU A 324 -4.08 -21.87 18.65
CA LEU A 324 -4.64 -23.22 18.59
C LEU A 324 -4.94 -23.82 19.97
N HIS A 325 -4.12 -23.52 20.99
CA HIS A 325 -4.34 -23.99 22.36
C HIS A 325 -5.61 -23.43 23.02
N ARG A 326 -6.08 -22.26 22.59
CA ARG A 326 -7.30 -21.62 23.10
C ARG A 326 -8.51 -21.80 22.17
N SER A 327 -8.32 -22.40 21.00
CA SER A 327 -9.32 -22.51 19.94
C SER A 327 -9.96 -23.90 19.88
N GLU A 328 -11.17 -23.98 19.34
CA GLU A 328 -11.84 -25.24 19.02
C GLU A 328 -11.40 -25.76 17.64
N ILE A 329 -10.38 -26.62 17.62
CA ILE A 329 -9.72 -27.16 16.41
C ILE A 329 -10.68 -28.00 15.54
N GLU A 330 -11.84 -28.41 16.05
CA GLU A 330 -12.85 -29.20 15.32
C GLU A 330 -13.46 -28.46 14.13
N SER A 331 -13.47 -27.12 14.17
CA SER A 331 -14.03 -26.26 13.10
C SER A 331 -13.17 -26.19 11.83
N ILE A 332 -11.89 -26.56 11.92
CA ILE A 332 -10.92 -26.42 10.83
C ILE A 332 -11.02 -27.61 9.85
N SER A 333 -11.05 -27.34 8.54
CA SER A 333 -11.03 -28.37 7.50
C SER A 333 -9.76 -29.24 7.57
N LYS A 334 -9.82 -30.47 7.05
CA LYS A 334 -8.67 -31.40 7.04
C LYS A 334 -7.44 -30.78 6.36
N ASP A 335 -7.62 -30.23 5.16
CA ASP A 335 -6.53 -29.57 4.41
C ASP A 335 -5.98 -28.34 5.15
N GLY A 336 -6.85 -27.62 5.87
CA GLY A 336 -6.45 -26.50 6.71
C GLY A 336 -5.59 -26.96 7.90
N LYS A 337 -5.94 -28.07 8.55
CA LYS A 337 -5.13 -28.66 9.64
C LYS A 337 -3.75 -29.09 9.16
N LEU A 338 -3.66 -29.71 7.97
CA LEU A 338 -2.37 -30.08 7.38
C LEU A 338 -1.51 -28.87 7.05
N SER A 339 -2.11 -27.84 6.46
CA SER A 339 -1.45 -26.57 6.15
C SER A 339 -0.93 -25.86 7.40
N ILE A 340 -1.76 -25.80 8.46
CA ILE A 340 -1.39 -25.23 9.75
C ILE A 340 -0.29 -26.06 10.42
N LEU A 341 -0.38 -27.40 10.36
CA LEU A 341 0.63 -28.30 10.90
C LEU A 341 2.01 -28.04 10.27
N GLU A 342 2.06 -27.95 8.94
CA GLU A 342 3.29 -27.65 8.22
C GLU A 342 3.89 -26.30 8.67
N TYR A 343 3.04 -25.28 8.83
CA TYR A 343 3.48 -23.98 9.31
C TYR A 343 4.02 -24.02 10.74
N VAL A 344 3.31 -24.66 11.69
CA VAL A 344 3.70 -24.66 13.10
C VAL A 344 4.95 -25.50 13.38
N LEU A 345 5.26 -26.48 12.52
CA LEU A 345 6.47 -27.30 12.62
C LEU A 345 7.74 -26.59 12.13
N SER A 346 7.58 -25.54 11.30
CA SER A 346 8.69 -24.88 10.60
C SER A 346 9.75 -24.24 11.51
N ASP A 347 9.42 -23.90 12.76
CA ASP A 347 10.37 -23.32 13.73
C ASP A 347 11.10 -24.36 14.60
N GLY A 348 10.80 -25.65 14.43
CA GLY A 348 11.43 -26.76 15.16
C GLY A 348 11.14 -26.81 16.67
N LYS A 349 10.17 -26.04 17.18
CA LYS A 349 9.84 -26.01 18.62
C LYS A 349 8.73 -27.00 18.95
N TYR A 350 9.06 -28.29 18.95
CA TYR A 350 8.07 -29.35 19.10
C TYR A 350 7.37 -29.39 20.47
N GLU A 351 8.01 -28.89 21.53
CA GLU A 351 7.46 -28.91 22.90
C GLU A 351 6.12 -28.17 23.05
N GLU A 352 5.88 -27.10 22.29
CA GLU A 352 4.62 -26.33 22.41
C GLU A 352 3.47 -26.98 21.59
N LEU A 353 3.71 -28.11 20.90
CA LEU A 353 2.66 -28.86 20.22
C LEU A 353 1.85 -29.73 21.19
N LYS A 354 2.39 -29.99 22.38
CA LYS A 354 1.80 -30.92 23.35
C LYS A 354 0.34 -30.56 23.66
N GLY A 355 -0.58 -31.48 23.41
CA GLY A 355 -2.02 -31.32 23.63
C GLY A 355 -2.81 -30.81 22.42
N LEU A 356 -2.16 -30.40 21.33
CA LEU A 356 -2.85 -30.00 20.10
C LEU A 356 -3.29 -31.22 19.28
N GLN A 357 -4.56 -31.25 18.87
CA GLN A 357 -5.12 -32.30 18.01
C GLN A 357 -4.83 -32.06 16.52
N LEU A 358 -3.55 -32.12 16.15
CA LEU A 358 -3.07 -31.83 14.80
C LEU A 358 -2.23 -32.95 14.18
N LEU A 359 -2.05 -34.09 14.86
CA LEU A 359 -1.27 -35.22 14.34
C LEU A 359 -2.12 -36.04 13.36
N PRO A 360 -1.84 -36.04 12.04
CA PRO A 360 -2.72 -36.65 11.05
C PRO A 360 -2.51 -38.16 10.94
N LEU A 361 -3.59 -38.90 10.68
CA LEU A 361 -3.58 -40.34 10.46
C LEU A 361 -4.09 -40.72 9.07
N SER A 362 -3.71 -41.92 8.60
CA SER A 362 -4.10 -42.45 7.28
C SER A 362 -5.60 -42.70 7.13
N ASP A 363 -6.33 -42.86 8.23
CA ASP A 363 -7.80 -42.91 8.25
C ASP A 363 -8.47 -41.52 8.07
N GLY A 364 -7.66 -40.46 8.04
CA GLY A 364 -8.07 -39.07 7.90
C GLY A 364 -8.56 -38.45 9.22
N SER A 365 -8.33 -39.10 10.36
CA SER A 365 -8.52 -38.54 11.71
C SER A 365 -7.28 -37.78 12.18
N PHE A 366 -7.42 -37.03 13.27
CA PHE A 366 -6.33 -36.28 13.89
C PHE A 366 -6.22 -36.65 15.37
N ARG A 367 -5.00 -36.93 15.82
CA ARG A 367 -4.66 -37.22 17.22
C ARG A 367 -4.00 -36.04 17.89
N SER A 368 -3.99 -36.09 19.22
CA SER A 368 -3.32 -35.10 20.05
C SER A 368 -1.84 -35.43 20.19
N PHE A 369 -0.97 -34.43 20.17
CA PHE A 369 0.44 -34.63 20.51
C PHE A 369 0.57 -34.90 22.02
N THR A 370 0.53 -36.17 22.43
CA THR A 370 0.71 -36.58 23.84
C THR A 370 1.62 -37.80 23.95
N ASN A 371 1.99 -38.14 25.19
CA ASN A 371 2.77 -39.34 25.50
C ASN A 371 1.87 -40.53 25.87
N GLN A 372 0.57 -40.47 25.58
CA GLN A 372 -0.36 -41.56 25.84
C GLN A 372 -0.27 -42.61 24.73
N GLU A 373 -0.31 -43.89 25.09
CA GLU A 373 -0.25 -45.00 24.11
C GLU A 373 -1.40 -44.91 23.09
N ASP A 374 -2.58 -44.46 23.53
CA ASP A 374 -3.76 -44.29 22.68
C ASP A 374 -3.55 -43.23 21.59
N ASP A 375 -2.63 -42.28 21.76
CA ASP A 375 -2.31 -41.21 20.81
C ASP A 375 -1.15 -41.56 19.86
N THR A 376 -0.62 -42.79 19.92
CA THR A 376 0.53 -43.21 19.10
C THR A 376 0.26 -43.11 17.60
N ALA A 377 1.17 -42.49 16.83
CA ALA A 377 1.17 -42.52 15.37
C ALA A 377 2.44 -43.19 14.86
N LEU A 378 2.31 -43.97 13.78
CA LEU A 378 3.40 -44.73 13.18
C LEU A 378 3.97 -43.99 11.97
N ILE A 379 5.30 -43.91 11.89
CA ILE A 379 6.02 -43.33 10.75
C ILE A 379 6.79 -44.46 10.06
N ASP A 380 6.48 -44.73 8.79
CA ASP A 380 7.22 -45.71 8.01
C ASP A 380 8.53 -45.14 7.46
N ASN A 381 9.46 -46.04 7.20
CA ASN A 381 10.75 -45.74 6.57
C ASN A 381 11.17 -46.91 5.66
N GLU A 382 12.27 -46.75 4.94
CA GLU A 382 12.77 -47.77 4.00
C GLU A 382 13.06 -49.12 4.66
N ASN A 383 13.47 -49.11 5.93
CA ASN A 383 13.77 -50.31 6.70
C ASN A 383 12.52 -50.95 7.33
N PHE A 384 11.51 -50.14 7.63
CA PHE A 384 10.26 -50.54 8.32
C PHE A 384 9.06 -50.01 7.54
N SER A 385 8.72 -50.72 6.46
CA SER A 385 7.56 -50.39 5.63
C SER A 385 6.26 -50.72 6.35
N ARG A 386 5.25 -49.85 6.20
CA ARG A 386 3.88 -50.09 6.71
C ARG A 386 3.23 -51.38 6.20
N VAL A 387 3.70 -51.92 5.07
CA VAL A 387 3.26 -53.22 4.54
C VAL A 387 3.51 -54.36 5.54
N LEU A 388 4.51 -54.21 6.41
CA LEU A 388 4.85 -55.19 7.45
C LEU A 388 3.86 -55.17 8.62
N LEU A 389 3.04 -54.12 8.76
CA LEU A 389 2.05 -53.97 9.83
C LEU A 389 0.64 -53.74 9.26
N PRO A 390 0.07 -54.73 8.54
CA PRO A 390 -1.19 -54.55 7.80
C PRO A 390 -2.42 -54.29 8.68
N PHE A 391 -2.36 -54.63 9.96
CA PHE A 391 -3.43 -54.39 10.94
C PHE A 391 -3.36 -53.01 11.63
N CYS A 392 -2.27 -52.26 11.39
CA CYS A 392 -2.05 -50.94 11.99
C CYS A 392 -2.11 -49.81 10.95
N LYS A 393 -2.62 -50.08 9.74
CA LYS A 393 -2.64 -49.13 8.61
C LYS A 393 -3.22 -47.77 8.98
N ASP A 394 -4.26 -47.77 9.79
CA ASP A 394 -4.97 -46.56 10.21
C ASP A 394 -4.16 -45.69 11.19
N GLN A 395 -3.17 -46.28 11.87
CA GLN A 395 -2.28 -45.57 12.81
C GLN A 395 -1.06 -44.94 12.12
N PHE A 396 -0.84 -45.19 10.83
CA PHE A 396 0.28 -44.57 10.11
C PHE A 396 -0.04 -43.13 9.70
N LEU A 397 1.00 -42.30 9.58
CA LEU A 397 0.88 -41.01 8.93
C LEU A 397 0.40 -41.14 7.46
N PRO A 398 -0.41 -40.20 6.95
CA PRO A 398 -0.84 -40.17 5.56
C PRO A 398 0.33 -40.18 4.56
N HIS A 399 0.11 -40.76 3.38
CA HIS A 399 1.12 -40.84 2.33
C HIS A 399 1.36 -39.53 1.57
N ASP A 400 0.39 -38.63 1.62
CA ASP A 400 0.33 -37.37 0.89
C ASP A 400 0.84 -36.16 1.68
N LEU A 401 1.42 -36.38 2.87
CA LEU A 401 2.08 -35.33 3.63
C LEU A 401 3.27 -34.75 2.88
N SER A 402 3.49 -33.45 3.03
CA SER A 402 4.66 -32.77 2.49
C SER A 402 5.96 -33.33 3.11
N ASN A 403 7.01 -33.40 2.28
CA ASN A 403 8.31 -33.90 2.71
C ASN A 403 8.90 -33.11 3.90
N SER A 404 8.61 -31.80 3.97
CA SER A 404 8.91 -30.91 5.08
C SER A 404 8.26 -31.40 6.38
N THR A 405 6.94 -31.62 6.34
CA THR A 405 6.16 -32.12 7.50
C THR A 405 6.67 -33.46 7.99
N VAL A 406 6.88 -34.43 7.09
CA VAL A 406 7.39 -35.77 7.45
C VAL A 406 8.78 -35.68 8.08
N LYS A 407 9.65 -34.79 7.59
CA LYS A 407 10.97 -34.56 8.16
C LYS A 407 10.87 -34.04 9.60
N HIS A 408 10.06 -33.01 9.85
CA HIS A 408 9.87 -32.46 11.19
C HIS A 408 9.25 -33.47 12.16
N LEU A 409 8.26 -34.26 11.72
CA LEU A 409 7.67 -35.32 12.55
C LEU A 409 8.66 -36.43 12.90
N ARG A 410 9.58 -36.78 11.98
CA ARG A 410 10.67 -37.72 12.25
C ARG A 410 11.68 -37.15 13.24
N GLU A 411 12.04 -35.88 13.12
CA GLU A 411 12.93 -35.21 14.07
C GLU A 411 12.30 -35.18 15.46
N MET A 412 11.01 -34.84 15.56
CA MET A 412 10.25 -34.87 16.81
C MET A 412 10.23 -36.26 17.44
N ALA A 413 10.09 -37.33 16.64
CA ALA A 413 10.07 -38.71 17.16
C ALA A 413 11.44 -39.20 17.67
N MET A 414 12.53 -38.48 17.37
CA MET A 414 13.89 -38.80 17.85
C MET A 414 14.29 -38.01 19.11
N THR A 415 13.59 -36.91 19.41
CA THR A 415 13.67 -36.15 20.67
C THR A 415 12.81 -36.79 21.74
#